data_AF-A0A8K0D1V6-F1
#
_entry.id   AF-A0A8K0D1V6-F1
#
_cell.length_a   1.000
_cell.length_b   1.000
_cell.length_c   1.000
_cell.angle_alpha   90.00
_cell.angle_beta   90.00
_cell.angle_gamma   90.00
#
_symmetry.space_group_name_H-M   'P 1'
#
loop_
_entity.id
_entity.type
_entity.pdbx_description
1 polymer ?
#
loop_
_entity_poly.entity_id
_entity_poly.type
_entity_poly.pdbx_seq_one_letter_code
_entity_poly.pdbx_strand_id
1 'polypeptide(L)'
;MVKDPKEKSKSEQKEEQDSIVRMVIEEKMDIKGAYAKPTLFDILWVQLVISPYTLVKYLYWYISWIWNHTILRKPYSEEEKLYIIRKYMKMGQHQFDAIEDHEKEQYLKEELWVKENYKRWHKEKEEAMKKQLAESSRYKQYRRYIKNHGVGRMTFDDS
;
A
#
# COMPACT_ATOMS: atom_id res chain seq x y z
N MET A 1 14.18 51.98 -5.03
CA MET A 1 13.14 51.29 -5.83
C MET A 1 13.16 49.82 -5.46
N VAL A 2 12.28 49.42 -4.55
CA VAL A 2 12.07 48.01 -4.19
C VAL A 2 11.17 47.43 -5.28
N LYS A 3 11.64 46.41 -6.00
CA LYS A 3 10.85 45.71 -7.02
C LYS A 3 9.86 44.80 -6.30
N ASP A 4 8.58 45.11 -6.40
CA ASP A 4 7.51 44.22 -5.97
C ASP A 4 7.61 42.86 -6.70
N PRO A 5 7.36 41.74 -6.01
CA PRO A 5 7.37 40.42 -6.65
C PRO A 5 6.20 40.37 -7.63
N LYS A 6 6.51 40.12 -8.92
CA LYS A 6 5.50 39.89 -9.99
C LYS A 6 4.43 38.92 -9.48
N GLU A 7 3.18 39.40 -9.36
CA GLU A 7 2.01 38.52 -9.26
C GLU A 7 2.03 37.60 -10.49
N LYS A 8 2.31 36.32 -10.26
CA LYS A 8 2.20 35.29 -11.31
C LYS A 8 0.79 35.33 -11.88
N SER A 9 0.68 35.32 -13.21
CA SER A 9 -0.60 35.42 -13.89
C SER A 9 -1.51 34.24 -13.53
N LYS A 10 -2.84 34.45 -13.50
CA LYS A 10 -3.80 33.39 -13.13
C LYS A 10 -3.70 32.13 -14.01
N SER A 11 -3.18 32.27 -15.23
CA SER A 11 -2.90 31.15 -16.15
C SER A 11 -1.69 30.34 -15.74
N GLU A 12 -0.56 30.97 -15.37
CA GLU A 12 0.65 30.28 -14.89
C GLU A 12 0.37 29.48 -13.61
N GLN A 13 -0.43 30.05 -12.70
CA GLN A 13 -0.82 29.35 -11.47
C GLN A 13 -1.74 28.14 -11.74
N LYS A 14 -2.51 28.15 -12.82
CA LYS A 14 -3.39 27.04 -13.23
C LYS A 14 -2.58 25.91 -13.87
N GLU A 15 -1.61 26.25 -14.72
CA GLU A 15 -0.68 25.28 -15.33
C GLU A 15 0.22 24.59 -14.29
N GLU A 16 0.73 25.33 -13.30
CA GLU A 16 1.47 24.76 -12.17
C GLU A 16 0.61 23.79 -11.36
N GLN A 17 -0.70 24.06 -11.19
CA GLN A 17 -1.61 23.16 -10.49
C GLN A 17 -1.95 21.93 -11.31
N ASP A 18 -2.23 22.09 -12.61
CA ASP A 18 -2.58 20.99 -13.51
C ASP A 18 -1.42 20.01 -13.70
N SER A 19 -0.19 20.51 -13.77
CA SER A 19 1.01 19.67 -13.82
C SER A 19 1.22 18.86 -12.53
N ILE A 20 0.99 19.48 -11.36
CA ILE A 20 1.06 18.77 -10.07
C ILE A 20 -0.03 17.70 -9.96
N VAL A 21 -1.25 18.00 -10.42
CA VAL A 21 -2.36 17.04 -10.43
C VAL A 21 -2.06 15.87 -11.36
N ARG A 22 -1.53 16.12 -12.58
CA ARG A 22 -1.12 15.07 -13.52
C ARG A 22 -0.05 14.16 -12.93
N MET A 23 0.98 14.72 -12.29
CA MET A 23 2.04 13.93 -11.64
C MET A 23 1.48 13.02 -10.54
N VAL A 24 0.56 13.53 -9.69
CA VAL A 24 -0.07 12.73 -8.63
C VAL A 24 -0.97 11.64 -9.21
N ILE A 25 -1.66 11.91 -10.31
CA ILE A 25 -2.49 10.91 -10.99
C ILE A 25 -1.62 9.84 -11.63
N GLU A 26 -0.54 10.21 -12.30
CA GLU A 26 0.40 9.25 -12.92
C GLU A 26 1.06 8.36 -11.87
N GLU A 27 1.46 8.91 -10.72
CA GLU A 27 1.99 8.15 -9.58
C GLU A 27 0.96 7.20 -8.95
N LYS A 28 -0.34 7.56 -8.99
CA LYS A 28 -1.44 6.76 -8.45
C LYS A 28 -2.14 5.89 -9.48
N MET A 29 -1.82 6.03 -10.77
CA MET A 29 -2.40 5.20 -11.81
C MET A 29 -1.71 3.84 -11.73
N ASP A 30 -2.38 2.87 -11.11
CA ASP A 30 -1.98 1.46 -11.14
C ASP A 30 -2.17 0.99 -12.60
N ILE A 31 -1.14 1.18 -13.44
CA ILE A 31 -1.12 0.78 -14.86
C ILE A 31 -1.05 -0.76 -14.90
N LYS A 32 -2.14 -1.41 -14.52
CA LYS A 32 -2.43 -2.79 -14.89
C LYS A 32 -3.28 -2.74 -16.14
N GLY A 33 -2.60 -2.45 -17.26
CA GLY A 33 -3.16 -2.67 -18.58
C GLY A 33 -3.71 -4.10 -18.65
N ALA A 34 -4.91 -4.24 -19.20
CA ALA A 34 -5.75 -5.44 -19.19
C ALA A 34 -5.20 -6.63 -20.02
N TYR A 35 -3.88 -6.73 -20.20
CA TYR A 35 -3.22 -7.74 -21.01
C TYR A 35 -2.08 -8.40 -20.23
N ALA A 36 -2.43 -9.15 -19.18
CA ALA A 36 -1.54 -10.16 -18.65
C ALA A 36 -1.49 -11.32 -19.66
N LYS A 37 -0.27 -11.76 -20.03
CA LYS A 37 -0.11 -12.94 -20.89
C LYS A 37 -0.81 -14.13 -20.20
N PRO A 38 -1.69 -14.87 -20.90
CA PRO A 38 -2.38 -16.01 -20.28
C PRO A 38 -1.33 -17.01 -19.82
N THR A 39 -1.39 -17.35 -18.53
CA THR A 39 -0.52 -18.35 -17.93
C THR A 39 -1.18 -19.72 -18.02
N LEU A 40 -0.39 -20.79 -18.03
CA LEU A 40 -0.93 -22.16 -18.08
C LEU A 40 -1.86 -22.49 -16.89
N PHE A 41 -1.77 -21.71 -15.81
CA PHE A 41 -2.64 -21.80 -14.64
C PHE A 41 -4.04 -21.20 -14.85
N ASP A 42 -4.24 -20.41 -15.91
CA ASP A 42 -5.54 -19.80 -16.24
C ASP A 42 -6.48 -20.78 -16.98
N ILE A 43 -6.00 -22.00 -17.27
CA ILE A 43 -6.81 -23.06 -17.88
C ILE A 43 -7.63 -23.74 -16.77
N LEU A 44 -8.96 -23.60 -16.81
CA LEU A 44 -9.88 -24.14 -15.80
C LEU A 44 -9.67 -25.63 -15.49
N TRP A 45 -9.36 -26.44 -16.50
CA TRP A 45 -9.09 -27.88 -16.33
C TRP A 45 -7.80 -28.14 -15.55
N VAL A 46 -6.76 -27.33 -15.78
CA VAL A 46 -5.50 -27.41 -15.04
C VAL A 46 -5.74 -27.01 -13.58
N GLN A 47 -6.53 -25.95 -13.35
CA GLN A 47 -6.93 -25.55 -12.00
C GLN A 47 -7.76 -26.62 -11.28
N LEU A 48 -8.68 -27.30 -11.97
CA LEU A 48 -9.52 -28.33 -11.36
C LEU A 48 -8.71 -29.57 -10.93
N VAL A 49 -7.66 -29.94 -11.67
CA VAL A 49 -6.78 -31.05 -11.32
C VAL A 49 -5.77 -30.66 -10.22
N ILE A 50 -5.24 -29.44 -10.24
CA ILE A 50 -4.22 -28.99 -9.29
C ILE A 50 -4.85 -28.52 -7.96
N SER A 51 -6.06 -27.97 -7.99
CA SER A 51 -6.75 -27.43 -6.80
C SER A 51 -6.91 -28.40 -5.64
N PRO A 52 -7.31 -29.68 -5.80
CA PRO A 52 -7.43 -30.59 -4.66
C PRO A 52 -6.07 -30.84 -4.01
N TYR A 53 -4.99 -30.93 -4.79
CA TYR A 53 -3.65 -31.15 -4.26
C TYR A 53 -3.13 -29.94 -3.49
N THR A 54 -3.28 -28.73 -4.04
CA THR A 54 -2.86 -27.51 -3.35
C THR A 54 -3.70 -27.24 -2.10
N LEU A 55 -5.00 -27.57 -2.14
CA LEU A 55 -5.90 -27.43 -1.00
C LEU A 55 -5.53 -28.39 0.14
N VAL A 56 -5.23 -29.66 -0.15
CA VAL A 56 -4.78 -30.63 0.87
C VAL A 56 -3.43 -30.21 1.46
N LYS A 57 -2.48 -29.77 0.63
CA LYS A 57 -1.18 -29.25 1.11
C LYS A 57 -1.35 -28.04 2.02
N TYR A 58 -2.24 -27.13 1.64
CA TYR A 58 -2.56 -25.94 2.44
C TYR A 58 -3.26 -26.31 3.75
N LEU A 59 -4.20 -27.24 3.73
CA LEU A 59 -4.87 -27.75 4.93
C LEU A 59 -3.88 -28.43 5.88
N TYR A 60 -2.97 -29.25 5.37
CA TYR A 60 -1.93 -29.87 6.18
C TYR A 60 -1.04 -28.83 6.86
N TRP A 61 -0.58 -27.83 6.09
CA TRP A 61 0.19 -26.72 6.63
C TRP A 61 -0.59 -25.94 7.70
N TYR A 62 -1.86 -25.67 7.46
CA TYR A 62 -2.72 -24.94 8.38
C TYR A 62 -2.98 -25.71 9.69
N ILE A 63 -3.24 -27.02 9.59
CA ILE A 63 -3.42 -27.90 10.75
C ILE A 63 -2.12 -28.00 11.54
N SER A 64 -0.98 -28.17 10.87
CA SER A 64 0.34 -28.19 11.51
C SER A 64 0.60 -26.87 12.24
N TRP A 65 0.25 -25.73 11.62
CA TRP A 65 0.38 -24.40 12.21
C TRP A 65 -0.50 -24.25 13.46
N ILE A 66 -1.77 -24.64 13.39
CA ILE A 66 -2.68 -24.62 14.56
C ILE A 66 -2.16 -25.52 15.68
N TRP A 67 -1.70 -26.73 15.35
CA TRP A 67 -1.19 -27.67 16.34
C TRP A 67 0.05 -27.12 17.05
N ASN A 68 1.00 -26.58 16.30
CA ASN A 68 2.25 -26.05 16.86
C ASN A 68 2.03 -24.76 17.67
N HIS A 69 1.17 -23.85 17.22
CA HIS A 69 1.00 -22.54 17.86
C HIS A 69 -0.14 -22.48 18.88
N THR A 70 -1.29 -23.07 18.59
CA THR A 70 -2.46 -23.02 19.48
C THR A 70 -2.36 -24.05 20.60
N ILE A 71 -1.89 -25.27 20.29
CA ILE A 71 -1.87 -26.39 21.26
C ILE A 71 -0.52 -26.49 21.95
N LEU A 72 0.59 -26.41 21.20
CA LEU A 72 1.94 -26.58 21.77
C LEU A 72 2.55 -25.32 22.39
N ARG A 73 1.99 -24.12 22.14
CA ARG A 73 2.51 -22.82 22.64
C ARG A 73 4.03 -22.67 22.50
N LYS A 74 4.62 -23.20 21.42
CA LYS A 74 6.05 -23.03 21.15
C LYS A 74 6.37 -21.54 20.93
N PRO A 75 7.55 -21.06 21.34
CA PRO A 75 7.98 -19.71 20.99
C PRO A 75 8.03 -19.60 19.46
N TYR A 76 7.40 -18.55 18.91
CA TYR A 76 7.42 -18.31 17.47
C TYR A 76 8.87 -18.16 16.98
N SER A 77 9.24 -18.93 15.97
CA SER A 77 10.48 -18.72 15.23
C SER A 77 10.47 -17.34 14.56
N GLU A 78 11.65 -16.81 14.23
CA GLU A 78 11.78 -15.49 13.57
C GLU A 78 10.99 -15.45 12.24
N GLU A 79 11.05 -16.52 11.46
CA GLU A 79 10.30 -16.65 10.20
C GLU A 79 8.78 -16.59 10.43
N GLU A 80 8.29 -17.22 11.50
CA GLU A 80 6.86 -17.25 11.83
C GLU A 80 6.39 -15.88 12.33
N LYS A 81 7.22 -15.17 13.09
CA LYS A 81 6.98 -13.78 13.50
C LYS A 81 6.87 -12.88 12.28
N LEU A 82 7.79 -12.98 11.32
CA LEU A 82 7.75 -12.22 10.07
C LEU A 82 6.49 -12.53 9.25
N TYR A 83 6.09 -13.80 9.19
CA TYR A 83 4.85 -14.18 8.52
C TYR A 83 3.61 -13.53 9.15
N ILE A 84 3.53 -13.48 10.49
CA ILE A 84 2.43 -12.84 11.21
C ILE A 84 2.44 -11.33 10.96
N ILE A 85 3.61 -10.68 11.03
CA ILE A 85 3.78 -9.25 10.78
C ILE A 85 3.28 -8.91 9.36
N ARG A 86 3.74 -9.66 8.34
CA ARG A 86 3.26 -9.53 6.96
C ARG A 86 1.73 -9.64 6.88
N LYS A 87 1.15 -10.63 7.58
CA LYS A 87 -0.30 -10.86 7.59
C LYS A 87 -1.06 -9.69 8.23
N TYR A 88 -0.53 -9.09 9.29
CA TYR A 88 -1.13 -7.90 9.91
C TYR A 88 -1.02 -6.65 9.02
N MET A 89 0.10 -6.50 8.32
CA MET A 89 0.34 -5.42 7.37
C MET A 89 -0.46 -5.53 6.07
N LYS A 90 -1.10 -6.69 5.80
CA LYS A 90 -1.86 -6.98 4.58
C LYS A 90 -1.05 -6.78 3.29
N MET A 91 0.26 -6.99 3.35
CA MET A 91 1.14 -6.85 2.19
C MET A 91 1.32 -8.18 1.44
N GLY A 92 1.45 -8.09 0.12
CA GLY A 92 1.84 -9.23 -0.71
C GLY A 92 3.26 -9.69 -0.38
N GLN A 93 3.60 -10.94 -0.73
CA GLN A 93 4.93 -11.51 -0.47
C GLN A 93 6.04 -10.66 -1.09
N HIS A 94 5.91 -10.34 -2.38
CA HIS A 94 6.87 -9.50 -3.10
C HIS A 94 7.04 -8.11 -2.50
N GLN A 95 5.95 -7.53 -1.98
CA GLN A 95 6.00 -6.21 -1.34
C GLN A 95 6.75 -6.28 0.00
N PHE A 96 6.55 -7.35 0.76
CA PHE A 96 7.27 -7.57 2.03
C PHE A 96 8.74 -7.93 1.81
N ASP A 97 9.05 -8.68 0.76
CA ASP A 97 10.41 -9.07 0.41
C ASP A 97 11.23 -7.85 -0.07
N ALA A 98 10.58 -6.88 -0.71
CA ALA A 98 11.18 -5.62 -1.14
C ALA A 98 11.49 -4.65 0.01
N ILE A 99 10.98 -4.91 1.22
CA ILE A 99 11.33 -4.13 2.41
C ILE A 99 12.77 -4.48 2.82
N GLU A 100 13.56 -3.47 3.18
CA GLU A 100 14.93 -3.68 3.64
C GLU A 100 14.98 -4.52 4.93
N ASP A 101 16.00 -5.36 5.05
CA ASP A 101 16.11 -6.29 6.18
C ASP A 101 16.29 -5.55 7.53
N HIS A 102 16.85 -4.34 7.51
CA HIS A 102 16.96 -3.49 8.69
C HIS A 102 15.58 -3.07 9.23
N GLU A 103 14.59 -2.82 8.36
CA GLU A 103 13.23 -2.50 8.79
C GLU A 103 12.53 -3.75 9.33
N LYS A 104 12.76 -4.92 8.72
CA LYS A 104 12.24 -6.21 9.20
C LYS A 104 12.75 -6.51 10.61
N GLU A 105 14.02 -6.24 10.89
CA GLU A 105 14.58 -6.35 12.24
C GLU A 105 13.92 -5.39 13.22
N GLN A 106 13.61 -4.15 12.82
CA GLN A 106 12.88 -3.21 13.68
C GLN A 106 11.48 -3.73 14.00
N TYR A 107 10.77 -4.30 13.02
CA TYR A 107 9.45 -4.91 13.26
C TYR A 107 9.51 -6.08 14.25
N LEU A 108 10.62 -6.83 14.24
CA LEU A 108 10.87 -7.88 15.24
C LEU A 108 11.22 -7.27 16.61
N LYS A 109 12.02 -6.21 16.69
CA LYS A 109 12.36 -5.54 17.96
C LYS A 109 11.14 -4.91 18.63
N GLU A 110 10.23 -4.34 17.85
CA GLU A 110 8.96 -3.75 18.33
C GLU A 110 7.86 -4.80 18.61
N GLU A 111 8.17 -6.07 18.41
CA GLU A 111 7.26 -7.19 18.62
C GLU A 111 5.93 -7.02 17.88
N LEU A 112 5.96 -6.56 16.62
CA LEU A 112 4.76 -6.29 15.83
C LEU A 112 3.96 -7.57 15.50
N TRP A 113 4.48 -8.75 15.82
CA TRP A 113 3.70 -10.00 15.78
C TRP A 113 2.61 -10.03 16.87
N VAL A 114 2.69 -9.17 17.89
CA VAL A 114 1.64 -8.98 18.90
C VAL A 114 0.61 -7.99 18.36
N LYS A 115 -0.65 -8.44 18.25
CA LYS A 115 -1.74 -7.66 17.66
C LYS A 115 -1.93 -6.28 18.29
N GLU A 116 -1.68 -6.14 19.59
CA GLU A 116 -1.82 -4.87 20.32
C GLU A 116 -0.70 -3.89 19.97
N ASN A 117 0.55 -4.36 19.92
CA ASN A 117 1.71 -3.57 19.51
C ASN A 117 1.55 -3.11 18.07
N TYR A 118 1.16 -4.03 17.17
CA TYR A 118 0.86 -3.71 15.78
C TYR A 118 -0.20 -2.61 15.66
N LYS A 119 -1.32 -2.70 16.40
CA LYS A 119 -2.37 -1.68 16.35
C LYS A 119 -1.87 -0.31 16.79
N ARG A 120 -1.06 -0.25 17.84
CA ARG A 120 -0.48 1.00 18.35
C ARG A 120 0.46 1.61 17.32
N TRP A 121 1.42 0.83 16.85
CA TRP A 121 2.37 1.23 15.83
C TRP A 121 1.68 1.68 14.54
N HIS A 122 0.69 0.92 14.07
CA HIS A 122 -0.06 1.24 12.85
C HIS A 122 -0.79 2.58 12.99
N LYS A 123 -1.42 2.81 14.14
CA LYS A 123 -2.09 4.08 14.44
C LYS A 123 -1.10 5.24 14.46
N GLU A 124 0.05 5.07 15.11
CA GLU A 124 1.11 6.09 15.16
C GLU A 124 1.65 6.41 13.77
N LYS A 125 1.91 5.39 12.94
CA LYS A 125 2.32 5.55 11.54
C LYS A 125 1.26 6.26 10.69
N GLU A 126 -0.02 5.89 10.83
CA GLU A 126 -1.11 6.59 10.14
C GLU A 126 -1.22 8.05 10.57
N GLU A 127 -1.06 8.36 11.87
CA GLU A 127 -1.08 9.72 12.37
C GLU A 127 0.13 10.53 11.89
N ALA A 128 1.33 9.94 11.87
CA ALA A 128 2.52 10.56 11.32
C ALA A 128 2.36 10.85 9.82
N MET A 129 1.84 9.88 9.06
CA MET A 129 1.57 10.06 7.63
C MET A 129 0.53 11.15 7.41
N LYS A 130 -0.55 11.18 8.20
CA LYS A 130 -1.58 12.24 8.14
C LYS A 130 -1.00 13.62 8.47
N LYS A 131 -0.10 13.73 9.46
CA LYS A 131 0.58 14.99 9.81
C LYS A 131 1.49 15.47 8.68
N GLN A 132 2.35 14.60 8.15
CA GLN A 132 3.21 14.94 7.00
C GLN A 132 2.39 15.36 5.77
N LEU A 133 1.30 14.64 5.50
CA LEU A 133 0.41 14.96 4.40
C LEU A 133 -0.30 16.29 4.64
N ALA A 134 -0.70 16.59 5.88
CA ALA A 134 -1.27 17.88 6.27
C ALA A 134 -0.24 19.02 6.25
N GLU A 135 1.06 18.75 6.44
CA GLU A 135 2.13 19.74 6.34
C GLU A 135 2.49 20.05 4.88
N SER A 136 2.36 19.06 3.99
CA SER A 136 2.62 19.22 2.57
C SER A 136 1.71 20.29 1.93
N SER A 137 2.32 21.37 1.43
CA SER A 137 1.63 22.44 0.69
C SER A 137 0.85 21.88 -0.52
N ARG A 138 1.43 20.88 -1.21
CA ARG A 138 0.82 20.22 -2.37
C ARG A 138 -0.47 19.49 -2.04
N TYR A 139 -0.52 18.79 -0.90
CA TYR A 139 -1.75 18.10 -0.49
C TYR A 139 -2.86 19.08 -0.08
N LYS A 140 -2.50 20.22 0.54
CA LYS A 140 -3.47 21.30 0.82
C LYS A 140 -4.07 21.86 -0.46
N GLN A 141 -3.27 22.04 -1.52
CA GLN A 141 -3.73 22.50 -2.83
C GLN A 141 -4.66 21.47 -3.49
N TYR A 142 -4.23 20.20 -3.56
CA TYR A 142 -5.04 19.10 -4.10
C TYR A 142 -6.40 18.95 -3.39
N ARG A 143 -6.41 19.03 -2.05
CA ARG A 143 -7.65 18.96 -1.26
C ARG A 143 -8.61 20.13 -1.54
N ARG A 144 -8.10 21.34 -1.77
CA ARG A 144 -8.92 22.51 -2.17
C ARG A 144 -9.49 22.33 -3.58
N TYR A 145 -8.69 21.80 -4.51
CA TYR A 145 -9.12 21.49 -5.87
C TYR A 145 -10.29 20.49 -5.88
N ILE A 146 -10.14 19.35 -5.21
CA ILE A 146 -11.19 18.32 -5.08
C ILE A 146 -12.47 18.87 -4.46
N LYS A 147 -12.37 19.72 -3.42
CA LYS A 147 -13.55 20.34 -2.76
C LYS A 147 -14.31 21.28 -3.71
N ASN A 148 -13.60 21.99 -4.57
CA ASN A 148 -14.18 22.98 -5.48
C ASN A 148 -14.69 22.39 -6.80
N HIS A 149 -14.01 21.36 -7.34
CA HIS A 149 -14.31 20.78 -8.66
C HIS A 149 -15.11 19.47 -8.57
N GLY A 150 -15.14 18.84 -7.39
CA GLY A 150 -15.77 17.53 -7.18
C GLY A 150 -14.92 16.39 -7.76
N VAL A 151 -15.07 15.20 -7.21
CA VAL A 151 -14.26 14.01 -7.58
C VAL A 151 -14.54 13.53 -9.02
N GLY A 152 -15.56 14.08 -9.69
CA GLY A 152 -16.06 13.59 -10.99
C GLY A 152 -16.11 14.62 -12.12
N ARG A 153 -15.69 15.89 -11.95
CA ARG A 153 -15.52 16.80 -13.09
C ARG A 153 -14.07 16.78 -13.55
N MET A 154 -13.72 15.79 -14.38
CA MET A 154 -12.69 15.99 -15.40
C MET A 154 -13.30 16.87 -16.49
N THR A 155 -13.29 18.19 -16.30
CA THR A 155 -13.50 19.10 -17.43
C THR A 155 -12.23 19.06 -18.26
N PHE A 156 -12.20 18.15 -19.25
CA PHE A 156 -11.39 18.34 -20.43
C PHE A 156 -11.99 19.53 -21.16
N ASP A 157 -11.48 20.72 -20.86
CA ASP A 157 -11.70 21.89 -21.71
C ASP A 157 -10.78 21.67 -22.91
N ASP A 158 -11.36 21.13 -23.98
CA ASP A 158 -10.70 20.90 -25.27
C ASP A 158 -10.58 22.27 -25.95
N SER A 159 -9.39 22.86 -25.85
CA SER A 159 -8.97 24.05 -26.62
C SER A 159 -7.96 23.64 -27.67
#